data_AF-U2RKU0-F1
#
_entry.id   AF-U2RKU0-F1
#
_cell.length_a   1.000
_cell.length_b   1.000
_cell.length_c   1.000
_cell.angle_alpha   90.00
_cell.angle_beta   90.00
_cell.angle_gamma   90.00
#
_symmetry.space_group_name_H-M   'P 1'
#
loop_
_entity.id
_entity.type
_entity.pdbx_description
1 polymer ?
#
loop_
_entity_poly.entity_id
_entity_poly.type
_entity_poly.pdbx_seq_one_letter_code
_entity_poly.pdbx_strand_id
1 'polypeptide(L)'
;MAAVTTRGGRRVSSDPTSAVARAADAANGFVRYAPTAGPSRWLLIAGRRFVAAVESTVSDEIIDAVWWLAGSELATIESVVGAFPLAGPDSVRSFAVAEIGRPGPTGDVVVTAVVRGSAAIDIFSVGGSRRFAAAGVQPWVLAEFRSVTGLVLGADDAPTGPVA
;
A
#
# COMPACT_ATOMS: atom_id res chain seq x y z
N MET A 1 -17.85 -18.51 -21.64
CA MET A 1 -16.59 -18.44 -22.41
C MET A 1 -16.30 -16.96 -22.62
N ALA A 2 -15.46 -16.35 -21.77
CA ALA A 2 -15.19 -14.91 -21.80
C ALA A 2 -14.08 -14.59 -22.81
N ALA A 3 -14.27 -13.52 -23.59
CA ALA A 3 -13.36 -13.12 -24.66
C ALA A 3 -12.08 -12.49 -24.08
N VAL A 4 -10.93 -13.08 -24.39
CA VAL A 4 -9.61 -12.53 -24.11
C VAL A 4 -9.27 -11.57 -25.24
N THR A 5 -9.20 -10.26 -24.96
CA THR A 5 -8.64 -9.28 -25.89
C THR A 5 -7.20 -8.98 -25.48
N THR A 6 -6.26 -9.48 -26.28
CA THR A 6 -4.83 -9.18 -26.16
C THR A 6 -4.55 -7.84 -26.84
N ARG A 7 -4.26 -6.79 -26.07
CA ARG A 7 -3.61 -5.58 -26.58
C ARG A 7 -2.28 -5.42 -25.86
N GLY A 8 -1.18 -5.72 -26.55
CA GLY A 8 0.18 -5.45 -26.07
C GLY A 8 0.76 -6.43 -25.03
N GLY A 9 0.58 -7.75 -25.22
CA GLY A 9 1.37 -8.79 -24.50
C GLY A 9 1.08 -9.01 -23.01
N ARG A 10 0.40 -8.08 -22.33
CA ARG A 10 0.00 -8.21 -20.92
C ARG A 10 -1.38 -8.88 -20.80
N ARG A 11 -1.48 -10.01 -20.10
CA ARG A 11 -2.79 -10.58 -19.73
C ARG A 11 -3.41 -9.72 -18.63
N VAL A 12 -4.23 -8.76 -19.01
CA VAL A 12 -5.18 -8.13 -18.07
C VAL A 12 -6.39 -9.05 -18.02
N SER A 13 -6.59 -9.75 -16.90
CA SER A 13 -7.85 -10.45 -16.66
C SER A 13 -8.95 -9.41 -16.49
N SER A 14 -9.85 -9.33 -17.45
CA SER A 14 -11.04 -8.49 -17.41
C SER A 14 -12.23 -9.20 -16.78
N ASP A 15 -12.03 -10.28 -16.02
CA ASP A 15 -13.13 -11.08 -15.46
C ASP A 15 -13.81 -10.33 -14.31
N PRO A 16 -14.99 -9.74 -14.54
CA PRO A 16 -15.69 -8.93 -13.54
C PRO A 16 -16.04 -9.76 -12.32
N THR A 17 -16.19 -11.08 -12.46
CA THR A 17 -16.53 -12.01 -11.37
C THR A 17 -15.44 -12.06 -10.29
N SER A 18 -14.17 -11.96 -10.70
CA SER A 18 -13.01 -11.99 -9.79
C SER A 18 -12.84 -10.68 -9.01
N ALA A 19 -13.12 -9.55 -9.66
CA ALA A 19 -13.15 -8.23 -9.03
C ALA A 19 -14.34 -8.10 -8.06
N VAL A 20 -15.51 -8.62 -8.45
CA VAL A 20 -16.74 -8.59 -7.63
C VAL A 20 -16.63 -9.52 -6.42
N ALA A 21 -15.98 -10.69 -6.56
CA ALA A 21 -15.72 -11.58 -5.43
C ALA A 21 -14.74 -10.97 -4.41
N ARG A 22 -13.74 -10.21 -4.86
CA ARG A 22 -12.84 -9.45 -3.96
C ARG A 22 -13.54 -8.30 -3.24
N ALA A 23 -14.52 -7.68 -3.88
CA ALA A 23 -15.34 -6.63 -3.27
C ALA A 23 -16.35 -7.16 -2.23
N ALA A 24 -16.87 -8.39 -2.43
CA ALA A 24 -17.88 -8.98 -1.55
C ALA A 24 -17.34 -9.41 -0.17
N ASP A 25 -16.03 -9.67 -0.04
CA ASP A 25 -15.40 -10.13 1.20
C ASP A 25 -14.75 -8.98 2.00
N ALA A 26 -14.76 -7.76 1.44
CA ALA A 26 -14.50 -6.54 2.16
C ALA A 26 -15.83 -6.09 2.80
N ALA A 27 -16.01 -6.34 4.09
CA ALA A 27 -17.11 -5.71 4.84
C ALA A 27 -16.95 -4.17 4.73
N ASN A 28 -17.71 -3.57 3.79
CA ASN A 28 -17.86 -2.13 3.50
C ASN A 28 -16.57 -1.28 3.46
N GLY A 29 -15.55 -1.70 2.71
CA GLY A 29 -14.45 -0.82 2.30
C GLY A 29 -14.78 -0.07 1.00
N PHE A 30 -14.50 1.23 0.90
CA PHE A 30 -14.58 1.98 -0.35
C PHE A 30 -13.23 2.63 -0.68
N VAL A 31 -12.90 2.69 -1.97
CA VAL A 31 -11.74 3.45 -2.46
C VAL A 31 -12.24 4.81 -2.90
N ARG A 32 -11.67 5.88 -2.32
CA ARG A 32 -11.94 7.25 -2.75
C ARG A 32 -10.77 7.75 -3.60
N TYR A 33 -11.07 8.21 -4.80
CA TYR A 33 -10.12 8.93 -5.65
C TYR A 33 -10.34 10.43 -5.50
N ALA A 34 -9.25 11.16 -5.28
CA ALA A 34 -9.21 12.62 -5.32
C ALA A 34 -8.08 13.04 -6.26
N PRO A 35 -8.37 13.73 -7.38
CA PRO A 35 -7.33 14.12 -8.32
C PRO A 35 -6.39 15.15 -7.69
N THR A 36 -5.09 14.92 -7.80
CA THR A 36 -4.04 15.89 -7.45
C THR A 36 -3.50 16.52 -8.72
N ALA A 37 -2.95 17.74 -8.64
CA ALA A 37 -2.26 18.32 -9.77
C ALA A 37 -0.94 17.57 -10.03
N GLY A 38 -0.71 17.17 -11.29
CA GLY A 38 0.53 16.54 -11.73
C GLY A 38 0.61 15.02 -11.53
N PRO A 39 1.62 14.37 -12.12
CA PRO A 39 1.85 12.94 -11.98
C PRO A 39 2.25 12.58 -10.55
N SER A 40 1.67 11.52 -10.01
CA SER A 40 2.13 10.94 -8.74
C SER A 40 3.50 10.29 -8.94
N ARG A 41 4.43 10.56 -8.03
CA ARG A 41 5.71 9.81 -7.93
C ARG A 41 5.54 8.43 -7.29
N TRP A 42 4.33 8.10 -6.84
CA TRP A 42 3.99 6.88 -6.13
C TRP A 42 2.98 6.04 -6.90
N LEU A 43 3.26 4.74 -6.98
CA LEU A 43 2.29 3.70 -7.33
C LEU A 43 1.70 3.12 -6.05
N LEU A 44 0.38 3.05 -5.99
CA LEU A 44 -0.38 2.60 -4.83
C LEU A 44 -0.96 1.22 -5.12
N ILE A 45 -0.64 0.23 -4.28
CA ILE A 45 -1.15 -1.13 -4.38
C ILE A 45 -1.89 -1.45 -3.08
N ALA A 46 -3.20 -1.64 -3.18
CA ALA A 46 -4.05 -2.03 -2.06
C ALA A 46 -4.29 -3.54 -2.12
N GLY A 47 -3.75 -4.25 -1.13
CA GLY A 47 -4.11 -5.63 -0.84
C GLY A 47 -5.27 -5.72 0.13
N ARG A 48 -5.62 -6.94 0.51
CA ARG A 48 -6.70 -7.19 1.48
C ARG A 48 -6.37 -6.72 2.90
N ARG A 49 -5.08 -6.80 3.25
CA ARG A 49 -4.56 -6.56 4.60
C ARG A 49 -3.47 -5.50 4.62
N PHE A 50 -3.09 -4.95 3.47
CA PHE A 50 -2.05 -3.93 3.39
C PHE A 50 -2.33 -2.89 2.33
N VAL A 51 -1.71 -1.72 2.47
CA VAL A 51 -1.55 -0.73 1.41
C VAL A 51 -0.07 -0.45 1.26
N ALA A 52 0.43 -0.50 0.03
CA ALA A 52 1.81 -0.17 -0.31
C ALA A 52 1.83 1.05 -1.23
N ALA A 53 2.75 1.98 -0.95
CA ALA A 53 3.16 3.04 -1.85
C ALA A 53 4.63 2.80 -2.21
N VAL A 54 4.91 2.69 -3.50
CA VAL A 54 6.26 2.47 -4.03
C VAL A 54 6.56 3.50 -5.10
N GLU A 55 7.83 3.89 -5.29
CA GLU A 55 8.22 4.82 -6.35
C GLU A 55 7.71 4.35 -7.71
N SER A 56 7.18 5.27 -8.53
CA SER A 56 6.57 4.92 -9.83
C SER A 56 7.57 4.45 -10.87
N THR A 57 8.87 4.47 -10.56
CA THR A 57 9.97 4.04 -11.41
C THR A 57 10.39 2.59 -11.17
N VAL A 58 9.74 1.86 -10.25
CA VAL A 58 10.05 0.44 -10.04
C VAL A 58 9.69 -0.40 -11.26
N SER A 59 10.35 -1.54 -11.40
CA SER A 59 10.13 -2.46 -12.51
C SER A 59 8.75 -3.13 -12.45
N ASP A 60 8.26 -3.58 -13.60
CA ASP A 60 7.00 -4.32 -13.69
C ASP A 60 7.03 -5.61 -12.85
N GLU A 61 8.19 -6.24 -12.69
CA GLU A 61 8.36 -7.45 -11.88
C GLU A 61 8.06 -7.19 -10.40
N ILE A 62 8.47 -6.04 -9.86
CA ILE A 62 8.16 -5.63 -8.48
C ILE A 62 6.66 -5.39 -8.33
N ILE A 63 6.06 -4.70 -9.31
CA ILE A 63 4.61 -4.45 -9.31
C ILE A 63 3.85 -5.77 -9.33
N ASP A 64 4.23 -6.69 -10.22
CA ASP A 64 3.58 -8.00 -10.35
C ASP A 64 3.75 -8.84 -9.07
N ALA A 65 4.93 -8.81 -8.43
CA ALA A 65 5.16 -9.50 -7.16
C ALA A 65 4.23 -9.00 -6.04
N VAL A 66 4.14 -7.67 -5.86
CA VAL A 66 3.23 -7.09 -4.86
C VAL A 66 1.77 -7.28 -5.23
N TRP A 67 1.44 -7.26 -6.53
CA TRP A 67 0.09 -7.56 -7.02
C TRP A 67 -0.36 -8.98 -6.71
N TRP A 68 0.54 -9.96 -6.81
CA TRP A 68 0.26 -11.33 -6.38
C TRP A 68 0.00 -11.42 -4.87
N LEU A 69 0.80 -10.72 -4.05
CA LEU A 69 0.58 -10.63 -2.61
C LEU A 69 -0.74 -9.94 -2.28
N ALA A 70 -1.15 -8.91 -3.03
CA ALA A 70 -2.41 -8.21 -2.83
C ALA A 70 -3.63 -9.14 -2.93
N GLY A 71 -3.53 -10.21 -3.72
CA GLY A 71 -4.56 -11.24 -3.83
C GLY A 71 -4.50 -12.38 -2.81
N SER A 72 -3.50 -12.40 -1.93
CA SER A 72 -3.26 -13.48 -0.96
C SER A 72 -3.85 -13.15 0.42
N GLU A 73 -4.56 -14.11 1.03
CA GLU A 73 -5.01 -14.01 2.43
C GLU A 73 -3.86 -14.14 3.44
N LEU A 74 -2.72 -14.67 2.99
CA LEU A 74 -1.55 -14.96 3.83
C LEU A 74 -0.46 -13.89 3.69
N ALA A 75 -0.72 -12.81 2.94
CA ALA A 75 0.24 -11.72 2.81
C ALA A 75 0.49 -11.07 4.18
N THR A 76 1.76 -11.06 4.59
CA THR A 76 2.25 -10.37 5.78
C THR A 76 3.08 -9.17 5.38
N ILE A 77 3.29 -8.22 6.29
CA ILE A 77 4.17 -7.08 6.03
C ILE A 77 5.59 -7.51 5.62
N GLU A 78 6.12 -8.58 6.20
CA GLU A 78 7.44 -9.12 5.87
C GLU A 78 7.48 -9.64 4.43
N SER A 79 6.41 -10.29 3.97
CA SER A 79 6.32 -10.78 2.58
C SER A 79 6.30 -9.63 1.57
N VAL A 80 5.60 -8.54 1.88
CA VAL A 80 5.52 -7.34 1.03
C VAL A 80 6.86 -6.61 1.01
N VAL A 81 7.46 -6.38 2.17
CA VAL A 81 8.78 -5.74 2.28
C VAL A 81 9.87 -6.61 1.62
N GLY A 82 9.76 -7.94 1.74
CA GLY A 82 10.66 -8.90 1.10
C GLY A 82 10.57 -8.89 -0.43
N ALA A 83 9.50 -8.36 -1.01
CA ALA A 83 9.36 -8.16 -2.46
C ALA A 83 10.12 -6.93 -2.98
N PHE A 84 10.76 -6.13 -2.11
CA PHE A 84 11.51 -4.94 -2.48
C PHE A 84 13.03 -5.18 -2.37
N PRO A 85 13.74 -5.36 -3.49
CA PRO A 85 15.19 -5.46 -3.49
C PRO A 85 15.84 -4.21 -2.87
N LEU A 86 16.79 -4.39 -1.96
CA LEU A 86 17.47 -3.27 -1.29
C LEU A 86 18.79 -2.85 -1.98
N ALA A 87 19.27 -3.66 -2.92
CA ALA A 87 20.50 -3.46 -3.67
C ALA A 87 20.36 -3.99 -5.10
N GLY A 88 21.24 -3.55 -5.99
CA GLY A 88 21.24 -3.92 -7.41
C GLY A 88 20.45 -2.95 -8.31
N PRO A 89 20.41 -3.24 -9.62
CA PRO A 89 19.78 -2.37 -10.62
C PRO A 89 18.29 -2.10 -10.34
N ASP A 90 17.59 -3.09 -9.79
CA ASP A 90 16.15 -3.01 -9.47
C ASP A 90 15.89 -2.64 -8.01
N SER A 91 16.88 -2.02 -7.34
CA SER A 91 16.72 -1.62 -5.95
C SER A 91 15.64 -0.57 -5.76
N VAL A 92 14.75 -0.82 -4.80
CA VAL A 92 13.71 0.11 -4.41
C VAL A 92 14.30 1.11 -3.41
N ARG A 93 14.33 2.39 -3.77
CA ARG A 93 14.94 3.44 -2.95
C ARG A 93 13.97 3.97 -1.90
N SER A 94 12.70 4.11 -2.26
CA SER A 94 11.66 4.57 -1.34
C SER A 94 10.40 3.72 -1.44
N PHE A 95 9.84 3.35 -0.27
CA PHE A 95 8.53 2.70 -0.17
C PHE A 95 7.90 2.93 1.20
N ALA A 96 6.57 2.88 1.26
CA ALA A 96 5.78 2.82 2.47
C ALA A 96 4.84 1.61 2.39
N VAL A 97 4.76 0.81 3.45
CA VAL A 97 3.81 -0.30 3.57
C VAL A 97 3.10 -0.18 4.91
N ALA A 98 1.78 -0.24 4.89
CA ALA A 98 0.97 -0.35 6.09
C ALA A 98 0.20 -1.67 6.05
N GLU A 99 0.48 -2.58 6.98
CA GLU A 99 -0.40 -3.71 7.27
C GLU A 99 -1.49 -3.26 8.25
N ILE A 100 -2.74 -3.45 7.86
CA ILE A 100 -3.92 -3.06 8.60
C ILE A 100 -4.41 -4.28 9.37
N GLY A 101 -4.31 -4.27 10.69
CA GLY A 101 -4.82 -5.26 11.64
C GLY A 101 -6.31 -5.57 11.46
N ARG A 102 -6.78 -6.73 11.94
CA ARG A 102 -8.24 -6.94 12.03
C ARG A 102 -8.76 -6.07 13.18
N PRO A 103 -9.95 -5.46 13.06
CA PRO A 103 -10.56 -4.77 14.18
C PRO A 103 -10.63 -5.71 15.39
N GLY A 104 -10.16 -5.24 16.54
CA GLY A 104 -10.28 -5.97 17.81
C GLY A 104 -11.74 -6.01 18.31
N PRO A 105 -11.99 -6.65 19.47
CA PRO A 105 -13.33 -6.74 20.06
C PRO A 105 -14.00 -5.37 20.32
N THR A 106 -13.18 -4.34 20.56
CA THR A 106 -13.61 -2.94 20.77
C THR A 106 -13.71 -2.13 19.48
N GLY A 107 -13.40 -2.73 18.32
CA GLY A 107 -13.31 -2.03 17.03
C GLY A 107 -11.96 -1.36 16.76
N ASP A 108 -11.02 -1.39 17.71
CA ASP A 108 -9.69 -0.80 17.54
C ASP A 108 -8.90 -1.49 16.42
N VAL A 109 -8.33 -0.70 15.52
CA VAL A 109 -7.44 -1.17 14.45
C VAL A 109 -5.99 -0.87 14.81
N VAL A 110 -5.16 -1.91 14.74
CA VAL A 110 -3.70 -1.80 14.85
C VAL A 110 -3.12 -1.73 13.45
N VAL A 111 -2.15 -0.84 13.21
CA VAL A 111 -1.41 -0.77 11.94
C VAL A 111 0.06 -0.99 12.20
N THR A 112 0.66 -1.92 11.47
CA THR A 112 2.11 -2.06 11.40
C THR A 112 2.57 -1.34 10.15
N ALA A 113 3.46 -0.36 10.30
CA ALA A 113 3.96 0.44 9.19
C ALA A 113 5.46 0.23 9.01
N VAL A 114 5.89 0.15 7.76
CA VAL A 114 7.29 0.16 7.35
C VAL A 114 7.50 1.28 6.33
N VAL A 115 8.55 2.08 6.51
CA VAL A 115 8.91 3.16 5.58
C VAL A 115 10.41 3.19 5.30
N ARG A 116 10.74 3.50 4.06
CA ARG A 116 12.11 3.63 3.54
C ARG A 116 12.21 4.86 2.64
N GLY A 117 13.38 5.50 2.66
CA GLY A 117 13.72 6.58 1.74
C GLY A 117 12.84 7.81 1.98
N SER A 118 12.34 8.41 0.89
CA SER A 118 11.49 9.62 0.91
C SER A 118 9.99 9.32 1.10
N ALA A 119 9.66 8.11 1.56
CA ALA A 119 8.29 7.70 1.80
C ALA A 119 7.87 8.03 3.24
N ALA A 120 6.59 8.35 3.40
CA ALA A 120 5.96 8.60 4.68
C ALA A 120 4.53 8.04 4.75
N ILE A 121 4.09 7.79 5.98
CA ILE A 121 2.69 7.50 6.30
C ILE A 121 2.23 8.51 7.34
N ASP A 122 1.23 9.32 6.99
CA ASP A 122 0.47 10.09 7.96
C ASP A 122 -0.54 9.15 8.62
N ILE A 123 -0.41 8.96 9.93
CA ILE A 123 -1.25 8.05 10.72
C ILE A 123 -2.22 8.89 11.55
N PHE A 124 -3.51 8.60 11.40
CA PHE A 124 -4.59 9.22 12.16
C PHE A 124 -5.10 8.23 13.20
N SER A 125 -5.27 8.71 14.43
CA SER A 125 -5.73 7.91 15.55
C SER A 125 -6.66 8.72 16.43
N VAL A 126 -7.35 8.06 17.37
CA VAL A 126 -8.17 8.73 18.39
C VAL A 126 -7.40 9.79 19.20
N GLY A 127 -6.07 9.62 19.35
CA GLY A 127 -5.19 10.53 20.08
C GLY A 127 -4.58 11.66 19.23
N GLY A 128 -4.94 11.76 17.94
CA GLY A 128 -4.42 12.75 17.01
C GLY A 128 -3.70 12.13 15.81
N SER A 129 -2.99 12.98 15.06
CA SER A 129 -2.27 12.61 13.84
C SER A 129 -0.76 12.71 14.02
N ARG A 130 0.00 11.78 13.44
CA ARG A 130 1.47 11.86 13.36
C ARG A 130 1.99 11.38 12.00
N ARG A 131 3.06 12.02 11.52
CA ARG A 131 3.81 11.54 10.36
C ARG A 131 4.85 10.50 10.79
N PHE A 132 4.89 9.38 10.09
CA PHE A 132 5.91 8.35 10.21
C PHE A 132 6.74 8.28 8.94
N ALA A 133 8.03 8.56 9.03
CA ALA A 133 8.96 8.59 7.90
C ALA A 133 10.31 7.99 8.32
N ALA A 134 11.13 7.58 7.35
CA ALA A 134 12.44 6.98 7.63
C ALA A 134 13.47 7.98 8.19
N ALA A 135 13.35 9.27 7.86
CA ALA A 135 14.25 10.33 8.34
C ALA A 135 15.75 9.98 8.19
N GLY A 136 16.10 9.32 7.08
CA GLY A 136 17.47 8.89 6.78
C GLY A 136 17.91 7.55 7.40
N VAL A 137 17.10 6.93 8.26
CA VAL A 137 17.41 5.62 8.85
C VAL A 137 17.36 4.50 7.79
N GLN A 138 18.31 3.57 7.88
CA GLN A 138 18.48 2.45 6.96
C GLN A 138 18.45 1.10 7.72
N PRO A 139 18.03 -0.01 7.07
CA PRO A 139 17.53 -0.07 5.70
C PRO A 139 16.09 0.45 5.54
N TRP A 140 15.35 0.54 6.64
CA TRP A 140 13.98 1.08 6.76
C TRP A 140 13.66 1.18 8.26
N VAL A 141 12.55 1.84 8.60
CA VAL A 141 12.01 1.87 9.96
C VAL A 141 10.65 1.18 10.01
N LEU A 142 10.35 0.54 11.15
CA LEU A 142 9.10 -0.14 11.42
C LEU A 142 8.52 0.36 12.74
N ALA A 143 7.20 0.57 12.77
CA ALA A 143 6.50 0.86 14.01
C ALA A 143 5.06 0.32 13.98
N GLU A 144 4.53 0.06 15.17
CA GLU A 144 3.12 -0.29 15.39
C GLU A 144 2.35 0.95 15.89
N PHE A 145 1.12 1.09 15.43
CA PHE A 145 0.20 2.18 15.76
C PHE A 145 -1.13 1.56 16.18
N ARG A 146 -1.75 2.09 17.25
CA ARG A 146 -3.00 1.57 17.82
C ARG A 146 -4.12 2.57 17.68
N SER A 147 -5.37 2.08 17.73
CA SER A 147 -6.59 2.89 17.58
C SER A 147 -6.52 3.80 16.35
N VAL A 148 -6.02 3.22 15.24
CA VAL A 148 -5.85 3.92 13.96
C VAL A 148 -7.20 4.06 13.29
N THR A 149 -7.52 5.28 12.87
CA THR A 149 -8.78 5.64 12.20
C THR A 149 -8.57 5.94 10.72
N GLY A 150 -7.32 6.19 10.29
CA GLY A 150 -7.00 6.45 8.90
C GLY A 150 -5.49 6.52 8.65
N LEU A 151 -5.12 6.44 7.38
CA LEU A 151 -3.74 6.56 6.90
C LEU A 151 -3.71 7.29 5.56
N VAL A 152 -2.67 8.08 5.35
CA VAL A 152 -2.30 8.61 4.03
C VAL A 152 -0.84 8.22 3.76
N LEU A 153 -0.60 7.53 2.65
CA LEU A 153 0.74 7.14 2.22
C LEU A 153 1.22 8.09 1.12
N GLY A 154 2.51 8.42 1.16
CA GLY A 154 3.11 9.17 0.08
C GLY A 154 4.51 9.67 0.45
N ALA A 155 4.73 10.93 0.11
CA ALA A 155 5.99 11.64 0.19
C ALA A 155 6.23 12.23 1.58
N ASP A 156 7.45 12.12 2.12
CA ASP A 156 7.81 12.74 3.40
C ASP A 156 7.84 14.27 3.36
N ASP A 157 8.07 14.85 2.17
CA ASP A 157 8.02 16.27 1.85
C ASP A 157 6.64 16.75 1.34
N ALA A 158 5.67 15.85 1.11
CA ALA A 158 4.32 16.29 0.76
C ALA A 158 3.59 16.90 1.96
N PRO A 159 2.64 17.82 1.73
CA PRO A 159 1.73 18.27 2.78
C PRO A 159 1.09 17.07 3.48
N THR A 160 0.89 17.17 4.80
CA THR A 160 0.13 16.15 5.54
C THR A 160 -1.23 15.98 4.88
N GLY A 161 -1.58 14.72 4.57
CA GLY A 161 -2.80 14.41 3.84
C GLY A 161 -4.04 15.03 4.51
N PRO A 162 -5.00 15.57 3.74
CA PRO A 162 -6.19 16.16 4.33
C PRO A 162 -7.00 15.07 5.04
N VAL A 163 -7.41 15.37 6.27
CA VAL A 163 -8.41 14.61 7.02
C VAL A 163 -9.76 15.02 6.45
N ALA A 164 -10.45 14.12 5.77
CA ALA A 164 -11.86 14.30 5.47
C ALA A 164 -12.69 14.08 6.74
#